data_AF-A0A6M7VCI6-F1
#
_entry.id   AF-A0A6M7VCI6-F1
#
_cell.length_a   1.000
_cell.length_b   1.000
_cell.length_c   1.000
_cell.angle_alpha   90.00
_cell.angle_beta   90.00
_cell.angle_gamma   90.00
#
_symmetry.space_group_name_H-M   'P 1'
#
loop_
_entity.id
_entity.type
_entity.pdbx_description
1 polymer ?
#
loop_
_entity_poly.entity_id
_entity_poly.type
_entity_poly.pdbx_seq_one_letter_code
_entity_poly.pdbx_strand_id
1 'polypeptide(L)' 'MLQGRLMRGRGLIRALRQDDARQVRARIAELELDLMTTAPLGRHRRFEAGHELRRAKLRLEKLEECMGKLSESSGR' A
#
# COMPACT_ATOMS: atom_id res chain seq x y z
N MET A 1 22.31 18.15 -15.24
CA MET A 1 23.04 16.88 -15.04
C MET A 1 22.81 16.39 -13.61
N LEU A 2 22.12 15.27 -13.45
CA LEU A 2 22.11 14.38 -12.27
C LEU A 2 21.53 13.05 -12.80
N GLN A 3 22.27 12.45 -13.72
CA GLN A 3 23.10 11.29 -13.39
C GLN A 3 22.20 10.16 -12.90
N GLY A 4 21.68 9.42 -13.88
CA GLY A 4 21.07 8.11 -13.72
C GLY A 4 22.04 7.17 -13.01
N ARG A 5 22.10 7.30 -11.68
CA ARG A 5 22.70 6.30 -10.80
C ARG A 5 21.75 5.12 -10.83
N LEU A 6 21.98 4.28 -11.85
CA LEU A 6 21.45 2.94 -12.04
C LEU A 6 20.92 2.39 -10.71
N MET A 7 19.59 2.41 -10.54
CA MET A 7 18.90 1.77 -9.42
C MET A 7 19.12 0.26 -9.53
N ARG A 8 20.31 -0.21 -9.18
CA ARG A 8 20.68 -1.62 -9.23
C ARG A 8 20.06 -2.35 -8.05
N GLY A 9 19.23 -3.36 -8.35
CA GLY A 9 18.69 -4.32 -7.40
C GLY A 9 17.85 -3.68 -6.28
N ARG A 10 18.46 -3.48 -5.11
CA ARG A 10 17.78 -3.07 -3.87
C ARG A 10 17.05 -1.72 -3.96
N GLY A 11 17.62 -0.76 -4.68
CA GLY A 11 16.98 0.55 -4.90
C GLY A 11 15.70 0.47 -5.74
N LEU A 12 15.70 -0.38 -6.78
CA LEU A 12 14.53 -0.63 -7.62
C LEU A 12 13.44 -1.38 -6.84
N ILE A 13 13.82 -2.41 -6.05
CA ILE A 13 12.89 -3.15 -5.19
C ILE A 13 12.23 -2.21 -4.18
N ARG A 14 13.01 -1.31 -3.55
CA ARG A 14 12.46 -0.32 -2.62
C ARG A 14 11.47 0.62 -3.30
N ALA A 15 11.82 1.16 -4.48
CA ALA A 15 10.92 2.05 -5.22
C ALA A 15 9.59 1.35 -5.58
N LEU A 16 9.65 0.11 -6.08
CA LEU A 16 8.46 -0.69 -6.37
C LEU A 16 7.59 -0.93 -5.13
N ARG A 17 8.20 -1.24 -3.97
CA ARG A 17 7.45 -1.43 -2.72
C ARG A 17 6.84 -0.14 -2.18
N GLN A 18 7.50 1.00 -2.41
CA GLN A 18 6.94 2.31 -2.09
C GLN A 18 5.75 2.64 -2.99
N ASP A 19 5.83 2.32 -4.28
CA ASP A 19 4.71 2.47 -5.22
C ASP A 19 3.54 1.54 -4.88
N ASP A 20 3.81 0.28 -4.53
CA ASP A 20 2.80 -0.66 -4.03
C ASP A 20 2.10 -0.08 -2.79
N ALA A 21 2.87 0.44 -1.82
CA ALA A 21 2.30 1.01 -0.60
C ALA A 21 1.47 2.27 -0.89
N ARG A 22 1.90 3.13 -1.84
CA ARG A 22 1.10 4.28 -2.29
C ARG A 22 -0.24 3.84 -2.87
N GLN A 23 -0.25 2.86 -3.76
CA GLN A 23 -1.47 2.35 -4.38
C GLN A 23 -2.41 1.73 -3.34
N VAL A 24 -1.88 0.96 -2.39
CA VAL A 24 -2.70 0.37 -1.32
C VAL A 24 -3.28 1.45 -0.40
N ARG A 25 -2.54 2.51 -0.08
CA ARG A 25 -3.07 3.64 0.70
C ARG A 25 -4.20 4.37 -0.04
N ALA A 26 -4.05 4.60 -1.34
CA ALA A 26 -5.12 5.18 -2.16
C ALA A 26 -6.37 4.31 -2.13
N ARG A 27 -6.21 2.99 -2.29
CA ARG A 27 -7.33 2.03 -2.23
C ARG A 27 -8.01 1.99 -0.86
N ILE A 28 -7.24 2.08 0.23
CA ILE A 28 -7.79 2.18 1.59
C ILE A 28 -8.66 3.44 1.71
N ALA A 29 -8.17 4.58 1.24
CA ALA A 29 -8.91 5.84 1.30
C ALA A 29 -10.21 5.78 0.48
N GLU A 30 -10.19 5.17 -0.71
CA GLU A 30 -11.40 4.92 -1.51
C GLU A 30 -12.41 4.05 -0.76
N LEU A 31 -11.97 2.91 -0.20
CA LEU A 31 -12.84 1.99 0.53
C LEU A 31 -13.40 2.61 1.82
N GLU A 32 -12.61 3.41 2.52
CA GLU A 32 -13.08 4.16 3.69
C GLU A 32 -14.11 5.21 3.29
N LEU A 33 -13.87 5.93 2.19
CA LEU A 33 -14.85 6.88 1.65
C LEU A 33 -16.15 6.18 1.25
N ASP A 34 -16.07 5.09 0.50
CA ASP A 34 -17.25 4.30 0.09
C ASP A 34 -18.07 3.88 1.32
N LEU A 35 -17.41 3.36 2.36
CA LEU A 35 -18.07 2.96 3.61
C LEU A 35 -18.65 4.13 4.40
N MET A 36 -18.04 5.32 4.33
CA MET A 36 -18.54 6.54 4.96
C MET A 36 -19.67 7.20 4.16
N THR A 37 -19.71 7.00 2.83
CA THR A 37 -20.76 7.60 2.01
C THR A 37 -22.13 7.10 2.45
N THR A 38 -23.04 8.04 2.67
CA THR A 38 -24.45 7.77 3.01
C THR A 38 -25.25 7.21 1.84
N ALA A 39 -24.61 7.02 0.68
CA ALA A 39 -25.19 6.34 -0.45
C ALA A 39 -25.67 4.93 -0.01
N PRO A 40 -26.82 4.46 -0.54
CA PRO A 40 -27.33 3.14 -0.22
C PRO A 40 -26.46 2.07 -0.90
N LEU A 41 -25.26 1.84 -0.36
CA LEU A 41 -24.53 0.61 -0.58
C LEU A 41 -25.36 -0.51 0.04
N GLY A 42 -25.80 -1.44 -0.81
CA GLY A 42 -26.48 -2.64 -0.36
C GLY A 42 -25.64 -3.36 0.71
N ARG A 43 -26.29 -4.03 1.66
CA ARG A 43 -25.66 -4.72 2.80
C ARG A 43 -24.48 -5.60 2.37
N HIS A 44 -24.62 -6.29 1.25
CA HIS A 44 -23.58 -7.13 0.65
C HIS A 44 -22.35 -6.32 0.24
N ARG A 45 -22.52 -5.22 -0.51
CA ARG A 45 -21.41 -4.34 -0.93
C ARG A 45 -20.68 -3.70 0.24
N ARG A 46 -21.38 -3.32 1.32
CA ARG A 46 -20.71 -2.82 2.54
C ARG A 46 -19.86 -3.89 3.20
N PHE A 47 -20.35 -5.14 3.24
CA PHE A 47 -19.59 -6.25 3.80
C PHE A 47 -18.35 -6.56 2.96
N GLU A 48 -18.49 -6.57 1.63
CA GLU A 48 -17.38 -6.74 0.69
C GLU A 48 -16.34 -5.62 0.81
N ALA A 49 -16.78 -4.35 0.81
CA ALA A 49 -15.89 -3.20 0.98
C ALA A 49 -15.16 -3.23 2.34
N GLY A 50 -15.85 -3.63 3.41
CA GLY A 50 -15.22 -3.81 4.73
C GLY A 50 -14.21 -4.97 4.76
N HIS A 51 -14.50 -6.08 4.10
CA HIS A 51 -13.58 -7.20 3.97
C HIS A 51 -12.35 -6.82 3.14
N GLU A 52 -12.57 -6.13 2.01
CA GLU A 52 -11.50 -5.61 1.16
C GLU A 52 -10.63 -4.60 1.92
N LEU A 53 -11.24 -3.70 2.70
CA LEU A 53 -10.53 -2.73 3.52
C LEU A 53 -9.61 -3.43 4.54
N ARG A 54 -10.11 -4.47 5.21
CA ARG A 54 -9.31 -5.26 6.15
C ARG A 54 -8.11 -5.91 5.46
N ARG A 55 -8.30 -6.48 4.26
CA ARG A 55 -7.22 -7.08 3.48
C ARG A 55 -6.20 -6.04 3.01
N ALA A 56 -6.67 -4.88 2.57
CA ALA A 56 -5.82 -3.78 2.12
C ALA A 56 -4.95 -3.25 3.27
N LYS A 57 -5.52 -3.05 4.46
CA LYS A 57 -4.77 -2.64 5.67
C LYS A 57 -3.70 -3.65 6.06
N LEU A 58 -4.04 -4.96 6.06
CA LEU A 58 -3.05 -6.01 6.34
C LEU A 58 -1.92 -6.04 5.29
N ARG A 59 -2.26 -5.86 4.00
CA ARG A 59 -1.27 -5.78 2.93
C ARG A 59 -0.35 -4.58 3.11
N LEU A 60 -0.88 -3.43 3.51
CA LEU A 60 -0.09 -2.23 3.78
C LEU A 60 0.91 -2.47 4.93
N GLU A 61 0.45 -3.04 6.05
CA GLU A 61 1.31 -3.38 7.18
C GLU A 61 2.47 -4.28 6.74
N LYS A 62 2.20 -5.31 5.93
CA LYS A 62 3.25 -6.20 5.42
C LYS A 62 4.21 -5.51 4.46
N LEU A 63 3.73 -4.59 3.62
CA LEU A 63 4.61 -3.78 2.76
C LEU A 63 5.53 -2.89 3.61
N GLU A 64 5.00 -2.26 4.65
CA GLU A 64 5.75 -1.40 5.57
C GLU A 64 6.79 -2.21 6.37
N GLU A 65 6.43 -3.39 6.88
CA GLU A 65 7.35 -4.33 7.53
C GLU A 65 8.49 -4.75 6.59
N CYS A 66 8.16 -5.12 5.35
CA CYS A 66 9.17 -5.48 4.34
C CYS A 66 10.12 -4.31 4.02
N MET A 67 9.59 -3.09 3.91
CA MET A 67 10.41 -1.90 3.66
C MET A 67 11.31 -1.55 4.85
N GLY A 68 10.85 -1.77 6.09
CA GLY A 68 11.65 -1.64 7.31
C GLY A 68 12.87 -2.57 7.27
N LYS A 69 12.65 -3.85 6.99
CA LYS A 69 13.72 -4.87 6.86
C LYS A 69 14.72 -4.55 5.74
N LEU A 70 14.26 -3.97 4.63
CA LEU A 70 15.14 -3.48 3.55
C LEU A 70 15.97 -2.26 3.96
N SER A 71 15.49 -1.45 4.91
CA SER A 71 16.23 -0.32 5.46
C SER A 71 17.36 -0.77 6.39
N GLU A 72 17.08 -1.71 7.30
CA GLU A 72 18.05 -2.21 8.29
C GLU A 72 19.19 -3.02 7.66
N SER A 73 18.93 -3.70 6.53
CA SER A 73 19.94 -4.46 5.78
C SER A 73 20.82 -3.62 4.84
N SER A 74 20.52 -2.33 4.68
CA SER A 74 21.30 -1.41 3.83
C SER A 74 22.24 -0.49 4.61
N GLY A 75 22.22 -0.54 5.96
CA GLY A 75 23.09 0.22 6.86
C GLY A 75 24.24 -0.60 7.47
N ARG A 76 24.57 -1.76 6.91
CA ARG A 76 25.70 -2.61 7.32
C ARG A 76 26.72 -2.75 6.21
#